data_AF-A0A811LP18-F1
#
_entry.id   AF-A0A811LP18-F1
#
_cell.length_a   1.000
_cell.length_b   1.000
_cell.length_c   1.000
_cell.angle_alpha   90.00
_cell.angle_beta   90.00
_cell.angle_gamma   90.00
#
_symmetry.space_group_name_H-M   'P 1'
#
loop_
_entity.id
_entity.type
_entity.pdbx_description
1 polymer ?
#
loop_
_entity_poly.entity_id
_entity_poly.type
_entity_poly.pdbx_seq_one_letter_code
_entity_poly.pdbx_strand_id
1 'polypeptide(L)'
;MDGSRLQRSATTLSRSRNSDPLRRTVSVTAAKRRERLMKRNVNLQSFTSTEASFDEGGVPQSSTWSGFNDRPGTPPPRSQLNLPSRDPHFLAPPTPYESKLFEGEAPPHRRDTLEKIPIRARSQSWLIRTRHLLDDDKKRPTPVITTCLFALSILTLILTFPFCVPFCIKVAKEYERAVVFRMGRLLRSGTKGPGIFFVIPCIDTIKMVDLRVLSFDVPPQEILSRDTVTVSVEAVIYFRISNPIISVTNVNDAQFSTKLLAQTTLRNVLGTKTLSEILMERDNIASITEKVLDDGTDPWGVKVQRVEIKDIRLPHQLMRSMAAEAEAARDARARVIAADGEKNASRALVDAADVIRENKTSFHLRFLQTMSHIAVDNNKTIVFPLPMEIVRSVMKRWNGGKKSQQKIM
;
A
#
# COMPACT_ATOMS: atom_id res chain seq x y z
N MET A 1 20.95 -53.14 29.42
CA MET A 1 20.03 -53.24 30.58
C MET A 1 19.32 -51.91 30.68
N ASP A 2 18.02 -51.77 30.48
CA ASP A 2 17.00 -52.65 29.90
C ASP A 2 15.97 -51.71 29.22
N GLY A 3 15.02 -52.10 28.37
CA GLY A 3 14.31 -53.36 28.25
C GLY A 3 12.84 -52.98 28.03
N SER A 4 12.35 -53.20 26.81
CA SER A 4 11.01 -52.86 26.31
C SER A 4 9.82 -53.43 27.10
N ARG A 5 8.62 -52.83 26.90
CA ARG A 5 7.23 -53.40 26.83
C ARG A 5 6.22 -52.64 27.71
N LEU A 6 5.15 -52.06 27.14
CA LEU A 6 3.85 -52.66 26.72
C LEU A 6 2.96 -53.15 27.88
N GLN A 7 1.91 -52.39 28.22
CA GLN A 7 0.47 -52.73 28.12
C GLN A 7 -0.36 -51.55 28.69
N ARG A 8 -1.36 -50.99 27.98
CA ARG A 8 -2.76 -51.47 27.79
C ARG A 8 -3.60 -51.59 29.09
N SER A 9 -4.40 -50.56 29.36
CA SER A 9 -5.80 -50.61 29.85
C SER A 9 -6.36 -49.18 29.73
N ALA A 10 -7.37 -48.86 28.91
CA ALA A 10 -8.76 -49.34 28.90
C ALA A 10 -9.61 -48.77 30.05
N THR A 11 -10.06 -47.52 29.90
CA THR A 11 -11.22 -47.00 30.65
C THR A 11 -12.14 -46.22 29.71
N THR A 12 -13.41 -46.63 29.68
CA THR A 12 -14.50 -46.05 28.92
C THR A 12 -14.96 -44.71 29.49
N LEU A 13 -15.21 -43.71 28.62
CA LEU A 13 -16.21 -42.68 28.91
C LEU A 13 -17.08 -42.42 27.68
N SER A 14 -18.39 -42.61 27.86
CA SER A 14 -19.40 -42.39 26.84
C SER A 14 -19.66 -40.89 26.65
N ARG A 15 -19.59 -40.40 25.41
CA ARG A 15 -20.19 -39.11 25.07
C ARG A 15 -20.82 -39.16 23.67
N SER A 16 -22.13 -38.95 23.68
CA SER A 16 -23.04 -38.90 22.53
C SER A 16 -22.40 -38.35 21.24
N ARG A 17 -22.31 -39.18 20.21
CA ARG A 17 -22.17 -38.72 18.82
C ARG A 17 -23.55 -38.53 18.23
N ASN A 18 -24.02 -37.29 18.31
CA ASN A 18 -25.23 -36.86 17.63
C ASN A 18 -25.04 -37.04 16.12
N SER A 19 -26.06 -37.55 15.42
CA SER A 19 -26.00 -37.85 14.00
C SER A 19 -26.27 -36.60 13.15
N ASP A 20 -25.24 -35.98 12.58
CA ASP A 20 -25.39 -34.87 11.62
C ASP A 20 -25.72 -35.39 10.19
N PRO A 21 -26.91 -35.13 9.63
CA PRO A 21 -27.33 -35.66 8.35
C PRO A 21 -27.07 -34.67 7.20
N LEU A 22 -25.82 -34.27 6.98
CA LEU A 22 -25.45 -33.24 5.99
C LEU A 22 -24.67 -33.75 4.77
N ARG A 23 -25.30 -34.64 3.99
CA ARG A 23 -25.04 -34.72 2.52
C ARG A 23 -26.19 -35.38 1.73
N ARG A 24 -27.34 -34.71 1.67
CA ARG A 24 -28.31 -34.88 0.57
C ARG A 24 -28.38 -33.59 -0.23
N THR A 25 -27.68 -33.55 -1.37
CA THR A 25 -27.85 -32.50 -2.37
C THR A 25 -29.21 -32.65 -3.03
N VAL A 26 -30.25 -32.06 -2.43
CA VAL A 26 -31.57 -31.96 -3.05
C VAL A 26 -31.44 -31.06 -4.28
N SER A 27 -31.52 -31.65 -5.46
CA SER A 27 -31.57 -30.92 -6.73
C SER A 27 -32.85 -30.09 -6.77
N VAL A 28 -32.73 -28.79 -6.47
CA VAL A 28 -33.87 -27.87 -6.45
C VAL A 28 -34.45 -27.77 -7.87
N THR A 29 -35.61 -28.38 -8.08
CA THR A 29 -36.34 -28.37 -9.35
C THR A 29 -36.60 -26.94 -9.80
N ALA A 30 -36.48 -26.66 -11.10
CA ALA A 30 -36.53 -25.30 -11.65
C ALA A 30 -37.79 -24.50 -11.24
N ALA A 31 -38.93 -25.17 -11.04
CA ALA A 31 -40.16 -24.57 -10.50
C ALA A 31 -39.95 -23.88 -9.15
N LYS A 32 -39.26 -24.53 -8.19
CA LYS A 32 -39.00 -23.97 -6.85
C LYS A 32 -37.95 -22.86 -6.84
N ARG A 33 -37.18 -22.73 -7.94
CA ARG A 33 -36.30 -21.59 -8.21
C ARG A 33 -37.07 -20.38 -8.78
N ARG A 34 -38.08 -20.62 -9.62
CA ARG A 34 -39.01 -19.58 -10.11
C ARG A 34 -39.87 -19.00 -8.98
N GLU A 35 -40.41 -19.84 -8.10
CA GLU A 35 -41.24 -19.39 -6.96
C GLU A 35 -40.47 -18.41 -6.04
N ARG A 36 -39.18 -18.69 -5.77
CA ARG A 36 -38.31 -17.80 -4.98
C ARG A 36 -37.93 -16.50 -5.70
N LEU A 37 -37.89 -16.48 -7.04
CA LEU A 37 -37.67 -15.27 -7.81
C LEU A 37 -38.91 -14.38 -7.82
N MET A 38 -40.10 -14.97 -8.00
CA MET A 38 -41.36 -14.21 -7.97
C MET A 38 -41.63 -13.59 -6.59
N LYS A 39 -41.41 -14.33 -5.50
CA LYS A 39 -41.52 -13.78 -4.12
C LYS A 39 -40.50 -12.68 -3.81
N ARG A 40 -39.41 -12.54 -4.59
CA ARG A 40 -38.41 -11.47 -4.39
C ARG A 40 -38.74 -10.18 -5.13
N ASN A 41 -39.45 -10.25 -6.27
CA ASN A 41 -39.83 -9.05 -7.03
C ASN A 41 -41.04 -8.31 -6.43
N VAL A 42 -41.95 -9.01 -5.74
CA VAL A 42 -43.15 -8.37 -5.14
C VAL A 42 -42.80 -7.43 -3.97
N ASN A 43 -41.75 -7.73 -3.20
CA ASN A 43 -41.30 -6.87 -2.09
C ASN A 43 -40.41 -5.67 -2.52
N LEU A 44 -40.05 -5.56 -3.81
CA LEU A 44 -39.15 -4.50 -4.30
C LEU A 44 -39.89 -3.27 -4.88
N GLN A 45 -41.21 -3.35 -5.08
CA GLN A 45 -42.02 -2.21 -5.53
C GLN A 45 -42.70 -1.44 -4.38
N SER A 46 -42.59 -1.90 -3.14
CA SER A 46 -43.16 -1.25 -1.95
C SER A 46 -42.12 -0.50 -1.09
N PHE A 47 -40.88 -0.34 -1.58
CA PHE A 47 -39.75 0.23 -0.83
C PHE A 47 -39.06 1.41 -1.52
N THR A 48 -39.66 1.99 -2.57
CA THR A 48 -39.12 3.14 -3.30
C THR A 48 -40.06 4.34 -3.29
N SER A 49 -40.68 4.63 -2.14
CA SER A 49 -41.48 5.86 -1.94
C SER A 49 -41.78 6.19 -0.47
N THR A 50 -40.81 5.99 0.45
CA THR A 50 -40.90 6.51 1.83
C THR A 50 -39.52 6.80 2.43
N GLU A 51 -38.94 7.97 2.13
CA GLU A 51 -37.90 8.62 2.99
C GLU A 51 -37.64 10.05 2.50
N ALA A 52 -38.37 11.03 3.05
CA ALA A 52 -38.10 12.47 2.92
C ALA A 52 -38.94 13.26 3.96
N SER A 53 -38.54 13.24 5.23
CA SER A 53 -39.15 14.09 6.26
C SER A 53 -38.26 14.25 7.51
N PHE A 54 -37.52 15.36 7.57
CA PHE A 54 -36.99 16.10 8.73
C PHE A 54 -36.14 17.25 8.10
N ASP A 55 -36.16 18.51 8.53
CA ASP A 55 -36.88 19.17 9.62
C ASP A 55 -36.87 20.68 9.34
N GLU A 56 -37.97 21.41 9.57
CA GLU A 56 -37.95 22.85 9.90
C GLU A 56 -39.36 23.34 10.31
N GLY A 57 -39.46 24.02 11.45
CA GLY A 57 -40.72 24.55 11.97
C GLY A 57 -40.72 26.07 12.08
N GLY A 58 -41.87 26.72 11.86
CA GLY A 58 -42.02 28.18 12.07
C GLY A 58 -43.10 28.91 11.27
N VAL A 59 -44.38 28.72 11.63
CA VAL A 59 -45.31 29.78 12.14
C VAL A 59 -45.08 31.25 11.65
N PRO A 60 -46.12 32.07 11.28
CA PRO A 60 -47.50 31.76 10.82
C PRO A 60 -48.22 32.77 9.84
N GLN A 61 -49.48 32.44 9.48
CA GLN A 61 -50.68 33.32 9.38
C GLN A 61 -50.97 34.32 8.22
N SER A 62 -52.30 34.53 8.02
CA SER A 62 -53.02 35.51 7.16
C SER A 62 -52.88 35.32 5.64
N SER A 63 -53.84 35.61 4.74
CA SER A 63 -55.30 35.85 4.78
C SER A 63 -55.84 35.64 3.32
N THR A 64 -57.13 35.73 2.90
CA THR A 64 -58.36 36.31 3.49
C THR A 64 -59.64 35.56 2.97
N TRP A 65 -60.81 36.13 3.23
CA TRP A 65 -62.20 35.83 2.83
C TRP A 65 -62.44 35.89 1.28
N SER A 66 -63.59 35.54 0.66
CA SER A 66 -65.01 35.67 1.04
C SER A 66 -65.98 34.95 0.06
N GLY A 67 -67.29 34.84 0.41
CA GLY A 67 -68.45 34.78 -0.53
C GLY A 67 -68.70 33.44 -1.27
N PHE A 68 -69.72 32.61 -0.98
CA PHE A 68 -71.20 32.77 -0.94
C PHE A 68 -71.91 32.50 -2.29
N ASN A 69 -72.66 31.39 -2.33
CA ASN A 69 -73.75 30.93 -3.23
C ASN A 69 -73.92 31.52 -4.66
N ASP A 70 -74.08 30.64 -5.67
CA ASP A 70 -75.43 30.29 -6.13
C ASP A 70 -75.55 28.99 -6.97
N ARG A 71 -76.81 28.60 -7.22
CA ARG A 71 -77.41 27.35 -7.77
C ARG A 71 -76.81 26.66 -9.03
N PRO A 72 -77.14 25.37 -9.27
CA PRO A 72 -76.57 24.57 -10.36
C PRO A 72 -77.14 24.89 -11.75
N GLY A 73 -76.25 24.96 -12.76
CA GLY A 73 -76.57 25.11 -14.18
C GLY A 73 -75.97 24.00 -15.03
N THR A 74 -76.68 23.62 -16.10
CA THR A 74 -76.31 22.56 -17.05
C THR A 74 -75.05 22.89 -17.87
N PRO A 75 -74.22 21.89 -18.23
CA PRO A 75 -73.02 22.12 -19.05
C PRO A 75 -73.36 22.33 -20.55
N PRO A 76 -72.70 23.28 -21.24
CA PRO A 76 -72.83 23.50 -22.69
C PRO A 76 -72.08 22.44 -23.52
N PRO A 77 -72.34 22.34 -24.85
CA PRO A 77 -71.90 21.21 -25.66
C PRO A 77 -70.40 21.22 -25.98
N ARG A 78 -69.82 20.01 -26.11
CA ARG A 78 -68.43 19.82 -26.57
C ARG A 78 -68.27 20.28 -28.03
N SER A 79 -67.42 21.28 -28.24
CA SER A 79 -66.87 21.60 -29.54
C SER A 79 -66.01 20.43 -30.05
N GLN A 80 -66.22 20.04 -31.31
CA GLN A 80 -65.41 19.02 -31.97
C GLN A 80 -64.07 19.64 -32.38
N LEU A 81 -62.98 19.24 -31.72
CA LEU A 81 -61.64 19.49 -32.23
C LEU A 81 -61.30 18.39 -33.24
N ASN A 82 -61.23 18.75 -34.52
CA ASN A 82 -60.90 17.80 -35.58
C ASN A 82 -59.48 17.25 -35.39
N LEU A 83 -59.38 15.94 -35.20
CA LEU A 83 -58.11 15.21 -35.30
C LEU A 83 -57.68 15.17 -36.77
N PRO A 84 -56.38 15.32 -37.09
CA PRO A 84 -55.91 15.30 -38.47
C PRO A 84 -56.09 13.93 -39.11
N SER A 85 -56.31 13.94 -40.43
CA SER A 85 -56.46 12.74 -41.25
C SER A 85 -55.31 11.75 -41.05
N ARG A 86 -55.66 10.47 -40.92
CA ARG A 86 -54.75 9.39 -40.55
C ARG A 86 -54.04 8.84 -41.78
N ASP A 87 -52.73 9.03 -41.89
CA ASP A 87 -51.93 8.49 -43.00
C ASP A 87 -51.99 6.94 -43.04
N PRO A 88 -52.30 6.33 -44.20
CA PRO A 88 -52.56 4.88 -44.29
C PRO A 88 -51.32 3.98 -44.19
N HIS A 89 -50.13 4.54 -43.97
CA HIS A 89 -48.86 3.80 -43.94
C HIS A 89 -48.12 3.81 -42.59
N PHE A 90 -48.72 4.33 -41.52
CA PHE A 90 -48.12 4.30 -40.18
C PHE A 90 -48.63 3.11 -39.34
N LEU A 91 -47.80 2.06 -39.24
CA LEU A 91 -48.10 0.87 -38.42
C LEU A 91 -47.96 1.17 -36.92
N ALA A 92 -49.06 1.60 -36.30
CA ALA A 92 -49.17 1.60 -34.84
C ALA A 92 -49.40 0.16 -34.31
N PRO A 93 -48.81 -0.22 -33.16
CA PRO A 93 -49.09 -1.52 -32.55
C PRO A 93 -50.56 -1.60 -32.10
N PRO A 94 -51.24 -2.75 -32.24
CA PRO A 94 -52.62 -2.91 -31.83
C PRO A 94 -52.77 -2.79 -30.32
N THR A 95 -53.89 -2.23 -29.88
CA THR A 95 -54.20 -2.06 -28.47
C THR A 95 -54.64 -3.39 -27.83
N PRO A 96 -54.50 -3.57 -26.50
CA PRO A 96 -54.71 -4.88 -25.88
C PRO A 96 -56.09 -5.51 -26.11
N TYR A 97 -57.14 -4.69 -26.34
CA TYR A 97 -58.50 -5.17 -26.53
C TYR A 97 -58.77 -5.83 -27.89
N GLU A 98 -57.99 -5.54 -28.94
CA GLU A 98 -58.14 -6.19 -30.26
C GLU A 98 -57.53 -7.61 -30.28
N SER A 99 -56.68 -7.94 -29.31
CA SER A 99 -55.86 -9.16 -29.33
C SER A 99 -56.59 -10.46 -28.94
N LYS A 100 -57.83 -10.39 -28.42
CA LYS A 100 -58.64 -11.55 -27.93
C LYS A 100 -57.94 -12.50 -26.94
N LEU A 101 -56.87 -12.07 -26.25
CA LEU A 101 -56.02 -12.91 -25.38
C LEU A 101 -56.66 -13.38 -24.05
N PHE A 102 -57.98 -13.38 -23.92
CA PHE A 102 -58.70 -13.72 -22.66
C PHE A 102 -59.71 -14.87 -22.76
N GLU A 103 -59.95 -15.46 -23.94
CA GLU A 103 -60.63 -16.76 -24.01
C GLU A 103 -59.61 -17.87 -23.74
N GLY A 104 -59.65 -18.43 -22.52
CA GLY A 104 -58.74 -19.49 -22.12
C GLY A 104 -59.02 -20.81 -22.85
N GLU A 105 -58.02 -21.34 -23.56
CA GLU A 105 -58.11 -22.65 -24.20
C GLU A 105 -58.33 -23.76 -23.15
N ALA A 106 -59.28 -24.66 -23.42
CA ALA A 106 -59.53 -25.82 -22.59
C ALA A 106 -58.35 -26.82 -22.65
N PRO A 107 -58.05 -27.55 -21.56
CA PRO A 107 -56.96 -28.51 -21.56
C PRO A 107 -57.20 -29.65 -22.57
N PRO A 108 -56.19 -30.06 -23.37
CA PRO A 108 -56.37 -31.00 -24.46
C PRO A 108 -56.75 -32.40 -23.96
N HIS A 109 -57.57 -33.10 -24.74
CA HIS A 109 -58.06 -34.43 -24.38
C HIS A 109 -56.94 -35.47 -24.45
N ARG A 110 -57.01 -36.52 -23.61
CA ARG A 110 -55.90 -37.46 -23.35
C ARG A 110 -55.34 -38.15 -24.61
N ARG A 111 -56.10 -38.18 -25.70
CA ARG A 111 -55.74 -38.85 -26.97
C ARG A 111 -54.75 -38.04 -27.83
N ASP A 112 -54.68 -36.73 -27.63
CA ASP A 112 -53.81 -35.83 -28.42
C ASP A 112 -52.39 -35.71 -27.84
N THR A 113 -52.11 -36.40 -26.74
CA THR A 113 -50.80 -36.40 -26.06
C THR A 113 -49.76 -37.36 -26.67
N LEU A 114 -50.07 -37.98 -27.82
CA LEU A 114 -49.17 -38.92 -28.49
C LEU A 114 -48.20 -38.27 -29.49
N GLU A 115 -48.39 -37.01 -29.88
CA GLU A 115 -47.37 -36.28 -30.65
C GLU A 115 -46.36 -35.57 -29.72
N LYS A 116 -45.46 -36.39 -29.16
CA LYS A 116 -44.28 -35.92 -28.42
C LYS A 116 -43.32 -35.19 -29.35
N ILE A 117 -43.25 -33.86 -29.25
CA ILE A 117 -42.05 -33.12 -29.68
C ILE A 117 -40.88 -33.56 -28.76
N PRO A 118 -39.81 -34.19 -29.29
CA PRO A 118 -38.89 -34.96 -28.47
C PRO A 118 -37.72 -34.12 -27.93
N ILE A 119 -37.73 -33.82 -26.63
CA ILE A 119 -36.52 -33.45 -25.90
C ILE A 119 -36.09 -34.64 -25.03
N ARG A 120 -34.84 -35.08 -25.21
CA ARG A 120 -34.13 -36.11 -24.43
C ARG A 120 -34.46 -37.59 -24.73
N ALA A 121 -34.35 -37.95 -26.01
CA ALA A 121 -33.86 -39.27 -26.43
C ALA A 121 -32.99 -39.17 -27.69
N ARG A 122 -31.97 -38.29 -27.68
CA ARG A 122 -30.96 -38.23 -28.77
C ARG A 122 -29.91 -39.34 -28.65
N SER A 123 -30.34 -40.53 -28.25
CA SER A 123 -29.56 -41.76 -28.24
C SER A 123 -29.49 -42.30 -29.67
N GLN A 124 -28.39 -42.00 -30.36
CA GLN A 124 -27.88 -42.70 -31.55
C GLN A 124 -28.73 -42.73 -32.84
N SER A 125 -30.04 -42.45 -32.85
CA SER A 125 -30.86 -42.63 -34.07
C SER A 125 -30.51 -41.71 -35.25
N TRP A 126 -29.96 -40.51 -35.01
CA TRP A 126 -29.43 -39.68 -36.11
C TRP A 126 -28.16 -40.29 -36.71
N LEU A 127 -27.26 -40.81 -35.86
CA LEU A 127 -26.06 -41.54 -36.26
C LEU A 127 -26.37 -42.84 -37.01
N ILE A 128 -27.46 -43.53 -36.67
CA ILE A 128 -27.90 -44.75 -37.38
C ILE A 128 -28.54 -44.39 -38.72
N ARG A 129 -29.33 -43.31 -38.80
CA ARG A 129 -29.98 -42.87 -40.04
C ARG A 129 -29.04 -42.16 -41.02
N THR A 130 -27.90 -41.60 -40.58
CA THR A 130 -26.89 -41.05 -41.50
C THR A 130 -25.74 -42.01 -41.82
N ARG A 131 -25.71 -43.21 -41.20
CA ARG A 131 -24.63 -44.18 -41.40
C ARG A 131 -24.46 -44.63 -42.86
N HIS A 132 -25.56 -44.91 -43.57
CA HIS A 132 -25.49 -45.35 -44.96
C HIS A 132 -24.98 -44.24 -45.91
N LEU A 133 -25.27 -42.96 -45.61
CA LEU A 133 -24.72 -41.83 -46.36
C LEU A 133 -23.20 -41.62 -46.16
N LEU A 134 -22.62 -42.21 -45.11
CA LEU A 134 -21.17 -42.24 -44.86
C LEU A 134 -20.48 -43.51 -45.38
N ASP A 135 -21.22 -44.61 -45.54
CA ASP A 135 -20.67 -45.87 -46.07
C ASP A 135 -20.57 -45.88 -47.62
N ASP A 136 -21.34 -45.04 -48.33
CA ASP A 136 -21.28 -44.93 -49.81
C ASP A 136 -20.00 -44.24 -50.35
N ASP A 137 -19.42 -43.30 -49.61
CA ASP A 137 -18.14 -42.66 -49.99
C ASP A 137 -16.95 -43.62 -49.90
N LYS A 138 -17.10 -44.75 -49.19
CA LYS A 138 -16.02 -45.71 -48.93
C LYS A 138 -15.65 -46.59 -50.12
N LYS A 139 -16.44 -46.55 -51.21
CA LYS A 139 -16.26 -47.40 -52.41
C LYS A 139 -15.81 -46.67 -53.66
N ARG A 140 -15.71 -45.33 -53.64
CA ARG A 140 -15.08 -44.58 -54.73
C ARG A 140 -13.57 -44.59 -54.50
N PRO A 141 -12.73 -44.97 -55.48
CA PRO A 141 -11.29 -44.81 -55.33
C PRO A 141 -11.03 -43.31 -55.15
N THR A 142 -10.49 -42.93 -53.99
CA THR A 142 -10.05 -41.55 -53.78
C THR A 142 -9.00 -41.24 -54.85
N PRO A 143 -9.12 -40.10 -55.57
CA PRO A 143 -8.18 -39.79 -56.63
C PRO A 143 -6.77 -39.75 -56.04
N VAL A 144 -5.78 -40.29 -56.76
CA VAL A 144 -4.37 -40.35 -56.30
C VAL A 144 -3.82 -38.99 -55.84
N ILE A 145 -4.41 -37.90 -56.32
CA ILE A 145 -4.13 -36.52 -55.90
C ILE A 145 -4.50 -36.28 -54.42
N THR A 146 -5.66 -36.74 -53.92
CA THR A 146 -6.05 -36.50 -52.52
C THR A 146 -5.24 -37.34 -51.54
N THR A 147 -4.85 -38.57 -51.92
CA THR A 147 -3.93 -39.37 -51.10
C THR A 147 -2.52 -38.78 -51.08
N CYS A 148 -2.02 -38.25 -52.20
CA CYS A 148 -0.75 -37.53 -52.24
C CYS A 148 -0.77 -36.23 -51.41
N LEU A 149 -1.85 -35.42 -51.50
CA LEU A 149 -1.98 -34.20 -50.70
C LEU A 149 -2.08 -34.49 -49.19
N PHE A 150 -2.77 -35.57 -48.80
CA PHE A 150 -2.87 -36.00 -47.41
C PHE A 150 -1.52 -36.53 -46.87
N ALA A 151 -0.77 -37.29 -47.69
CA ALA A 151 0.59 -37.70 -47.36
C ALA A 151 1.53 -36.49 -47.21
N LEU A 152 1.39 -35.47 -48.07
CA LEU A 152 2.18 -34.24 -48.01
C LEU A 152 1.87 -33.42 -46.75
N SER A 153 0.60 -33.28 -46.33
CA SER A 153 0.26 -32.56 -45.09
C SER A 153 0.71 -33.29 -43.82
N ILE A 154 0.72 -34.63 -43.83
CA ILE A 154 1.32 -35.42 -42.75
C ILE A 154 2.85 -35.25 -42.73
N LEU A 155 3.50 -35.27 -43.91
CA LEU A 155 4.95 -35.07 -44.03
C LEU A 155 5.38 -33.68 -43.51
N THR A 156 4.66 -32.61 -43.86
CA THR A 156 4.97 -31.26 -43.35
C THR A 156 4.70 -31.13 -41.86
N LEU A 157 3.67 -31.79 -41.31
CA LEU A 157 3.42 -31.82 -39.86
C LEU A 157 4.54 -32.57 -39.12
N ILE A 158 4.97 -33.73 -39.63
CA ILE A 158 6.09 -34.50 -39.05
C ILE A 158 7.41 -33.72 -39.13
N LEU A 159 7.66 -32.99 -40.23
CA LEU A 159 8.86 -32.18 -40.41
C LEU A 159 8.90 -30.93 -39.51
N THR A 160 7.74 -30.29 -39.30
CA THR A 160 7.64 -29.08 -38.47
C THR A 160 7.56 -29.38 -36.97
N PHE A 161 6.99 -30.52 -36.57
CA PHE A 161 6.86 -30.93 -35.17
C PHE A 161 8.15 -30.84 -34.34
N PRO A 162 9.31 -31.43 -34.75
CA PRO A 162 10.55 -31.32 -33.98
C PRO A 162 11.09 -29.89 -33.91
N PHE A 163 10.80 -29.06 -34.91
CA PHE A 163 11.19 -27.65 -34.93
C PHE A 163 10.35 -26.80 -33.95
N CYS A 164 9.09 -27.17 -33.70
CA CYS A 164 8.22 -26.47 -32.75
C CYS A 164 8.57 -26.74 -31.28
N VAL A 165 9.02 -27.96 -30.92
CA VAL A 165 9.33 -28.36 -29.53
C VAL A 165 10.23 -27.36 -28.78
N PRO A 166 11.39 -26.90 -29.30
CA PRO A 166 12.25 -25.97 -28.57
C PRO A 166 11.59 -24.59 -28.32
N PHE A 167 10.71 -24.10 -29.20
CA PHE A 167 10.00 -22.83 -28.98
C PHE A 167 8.96 -22.92 -27.84
N CYS A 168 8.45 -24.11 -27.56
CA CYS A 168 7.49 -24.34 -26.48
C CYS A 168 8.15 -24.41 -25.09
N ILE A 169 9.48 -24.58 -25.02
CA ILE A 169 10.21 -24.76 -23.77
C ILE A 169 10.86 -23.42 -23.38
N LYS A 170 10.40 -22.85 -22.27
CA LYS A 170 10.97 -21.62 -21.68
C LYS A 170 11.58 -21.94 -20.32
N VAL A 171 12.65 -21.24 -19.98
CA VAL A 171 13.33 -21.33 -18.68
C VAL A 171 13.17 -20.00 -17.96
N ALA A 172 12.66 -20.03 -16.73
CA ALA A 172 12.67 -18.88 -15.82
C ALA A 172 13.81 -19.04 -14.81
N LYS A 173 14.51 -17.94 -14.49
CA LYS A 173 15.58 -17.95 -13.48
C LYS A 173 14.98 -18.01 -12.07
N GLU A 174 15.79 -18.41 -11.08
CA GLU A 174 15.35 -18.60 -9.69
C GLU A 174 14.62 -17.39 -9.08
N TYR A 175 15.07 -16.19 -9.45
CA TYR A 175 14.57 -14.91 -8.97
C TYR A 175 13.47 -14.28 -9.84
N GLU A 176 13.17 -14.87 -10.99
CA GLU A 176 12.11 -14.43 -11.91
C GLU A 176 10.84 -15.27 -11.70
N ARG A 177 9.67 -14.68 -11.95
CA ARG A 177 8.40 -15.41 -12.05
C ARG A 177 7.72 -15.09 -13.37
N ALA A 178 7.17 -16.12 -14.00
CA ALA A 178 6.46 -15.98 -15.26
C ALA A 178 4.95 -15.87 -15.00
N VAL A 179 4.37 -14.72 -15.36
CA VAL A 179 2.92 -14.53 -15.48
C VAL A 179 2.53 -14.90 -16.90
N VAL A 180 1.66 -15.90 -17.05
CA VAL A 180 1.25 -16.43 -18.36
C VAL A 180 -0.23 -16.13 -18.61
N PHE A 181 -0.49 -15.45 -19.73
CA PHE A 181 -1.83 -15.15 -20.22
C PHE A 181 -2.15 -16.03 -21.42
N ARG A 182 -3.17 -16.87 -21.30
CA ARG A 182 -3.66 -17.74 -22.39
C ARG A 182 -4.90 -17.12 -23.01
N MET A 183 -4.84 -16.72 -24.28
CA MET A 183 -5.93 -16.03 -24.97
C MET A 183 -6.49 -14.84 -24.14
N GLY A 184 -5.60 -14.01 -23.60
CA GLY A 184 -5.95 -12.85 -22.76
C GLY A 184 -6.46 -13.16 -21.35
N ARG A 185 -6.55 -14.44 -20.93
CA ARG A 185 -6.95 -14.83 -19.56
C ARG A 185 -5.74 -15.29 -18.75
N LEU A 186 -5.66 -14.86 -17.49
CA LEU A 186 -4.68 -15.38 -16.54
C LEU A 186 -4.84 -16.90 -16.37
N LEU A 187 -3.73 -17.63 -16.40
CA LEU A 187 -3.74 -19.07 -16.24
C LEU A 187 -4.17 -19.47 -14.81
N ARG A 188 -5.09 -20.43 -14.66
CA ARG A 188 -5.54 -20.96 -13.35
C ARG A 188 -4.42 -21.51 -12.46
N SER A 189 -3.26 -21.79 -13.04
CA SER A 189 -2.05 -22.23 -12.33
C SER A 189 -1.38 -21.12 -11.51
N GLY A 190 -1.86 -19.88 -11.56
CA GLY A 190 -1.16 -18.72 -11.01
C GLY A 190 0.15 -18.44 -11.77
N THR A 191 1.15 -17.92 -11.06
CA THR A 191 2.52 -17.80 -11.58
C THR A 191 3.17 -19.15 -11.79
N LYS A 192 3.97 -19.28 -12.85
CA LYS A 192 4.96 -20.36 -12.93
C LYS A 192 6.19 -20.00 -12.09
N GLY A 193 6.63 -20.98 -11.31
CA GLY A 193 7.87 -20.93 -10.56
C GLY A 193 9.11 -20.99 -11.46
N PRO A 194 10.31 -21.02 -10.85
CA PRO A 194 11.56 -21.05 -11.59
C PRO A 194 11.80 -22.43 -12.24
N GLY A 195 12.75 -22.46 -13.18
CA GLY A 195 13.09 -23.66 -13.95
C GLY A 195 12.34 -23.75 -15.28
N ILE A 196 12.17 -24.98 -15.77
CA ILE A 196 11.65 -25.27 -17.11
C ILE A 196 10.12 -25.33 -17.08
N PHE A 197 9.46 -24.57 -17.94
CA PHE A 197 8.00 -24.62 -18.11
C PHE A 197 7.58 -24.61 -19.58
N PHE A 198 6.50 -25.32 -19.86
CA PHE A 198 5.93 -25.45 -21.20
C PHE A 198 4.92 -24.32 -21.47
N VAL A 199 5.06 -23.68 -22.63
CA VAL A 199 4.24 -22.57 -23.11
C VAL A 199 3.89 -22.82 -24.58
N ILE A 200 2.65 -22.50 -24.99
CA ILE A 200 2.24 -22.69 -26.38
C ILE A 200 2.54 -21.39 -27.16
N PRO A 201 3.49 -21.38 -28.12
CA PRO A 201 3.73 -20.20 -28.95
C PRO A 201 2.45 -19.79 -29.69
N CYS A 202 2.33 -18.50 -30.00
CA CYS A 202 1.14 -17.83 -30.58
C CYS A 202 -0.10 -17.73 -29.68
N ILE A 203 -0.33 -18.64 -28.72
CA ILE A 203 -1.53 -18.64 -27.85
C ILE A 203 -1.28 -18.01 -26.47
N ASP A 204 -0.07 -18.22 -25.93
CA ASP A 204 0.30 -17.78 -24.58
C ASP A 204 1.26 -16.58 -24.63
N THR A 205 0.88 -15.49 -23.95
CA THR A 205 1.74 -14.31 -23.72
C THR A 205 2.39 -14.43 -22.34
N ILE A 206 3.72 -14.36 -22.28
CA ILE A 206 4.50 -14.41 -21.03
C ILE A 206 4.96 -13.00 -20.65
N LYS A 207 4.80 -12.63 -19.38
CA LYS A 207 5.52 -11.52 -18.74
C LYS A 207 6.41 -12.09 -17.63
N MET A 208 7.72 -11.88 -17.76
CA MET A 208 8.68 -12.21 -16.70
C MET A 208 8.78 -11.02 -15.75
N VAL A 209 8.74 -11.31 -14.45
CA VAL A 209 8.80 -10.30 -13.37
C VAL A 209 9.91 -10.69 -12.40
N ASP A 210 10.81 -9.76 -12.10
CA ASP A 210 11.86 -9.95 -11.10
C ASP A 210 11.29 -9.74 -9.68
N LEU A 211 11.60 -10.63 -8.74
CA LEU A 211 11.18 -10.55 -7.34
C LEU A 211 12.24 -9.90 -6.42
N ARG A 212 13.42 -9.56 -6.96
CA ARG A 212 14.51 -8.92 -6.20
C ARG A 212 14.10 -7.54 -5.69
N VAL A 213 14.89 -7.04 -4.74
CA VAL A 213 14.87 -5.63 -4.36
C VAL A 213 15.43 -4.82 -5.52
N LEU A 214 14.66 -3.85 -5.99
CA LEU A 214 15.04 -2.87 -6.99
C LEU A 214 15.04 -1.49 -6.32
N SER A 215 15.91 -0.62 -6.81
CA SER A 215 15.92 0.80 -6.43
C SER A 215 15.62 1.66 -7.66
N PHE A 216 14.92 2.78 -7.44
CA PHE A 216 14.88 3.88 -8.39
C PHE A 216 15.07 5.21 -7.68
N ASP A 217 15.70 6.16 -8.37
CA ASP A 217 15.79 7.56 -7.92
C ASP A 217 14.48 8.30 -8.25
N VAL A 218 13.96 9.03 -7.26
CA VAL A 218 12.93 10.06 -7.45
C VAL A 218 13.65 11.35 -7.85
N PRO A 219 13.37 11.94 -9.04
CA PRO A 219 14.08 13.13 -9.48
C PRO A 219 13.77 14.32 -8.58
N PRO A 220 14.72 15.26 -8.41
CA PRO A 220 14.59 16.39 -7.48
C PRO A 220 13.25 17.10 -7.59
N GLN A 221 12.57 17.29 -6.46
CA GLN A 221 11.30 18.00 -6.36
C GLN A 221 11.48 19.33 -5.65
N GLU A 222 11.20 20.43 -6.35
CA GLU A 222 11.05 21.74 -5.71
C GLU A 222 9.72 21.79 -4.95
N ILE A 223 9.80 22.10 -3.66
CA ILE A 223 8.68 22.14 -2.74
C ILE A 223 8.80 23.34 -1.80
N LEU A 224 7.67 23.77 -1.26
CA LEU A 224 7.60 24.77 -0.19
C LEU A 224 7.45 24.03 1.15
N SER A 225 8.34 24.27 2.10
CA SER A 225 8.22 23.75 3.46
C SER A 225 7.13 24.49 4.24
N ARG A 226 6.78 23.97 5.42
CA ARG A 226 5.85 24.62 6.36
C ARG A 226 6.27 26.05 6.73
N ASP A 227 7.57 26.33 6.74
CA ASP A 227 8.14 27.64 7.09
C ASP A 227 8.35 28.55 5.86
N THR A 228 7.58 28.30 4.78
CA THR A 228 7.63 29.04 3.50
C THR A 228 9.01 29.12 2.82
N VAL A 229 9.93 28.21 3.16
CA VAL A 229 11.22 28.07 2.48
C VAL A 229 11.10 27.13 1.29
N THR A 230 11.64 27.52 0.14
CA THR A 230 11.78 26.64 -1.02
C THR A 230 12.98 25.69 -0.83
N VAL A 231 12.73 24.39 -0.95
CA VAL A 231 13.77 23.34 -0.90
C VAL A 231 13.60 22.40 -2.09
N SER A 232 14.70 21.88 -2.61
CA SER A 232 14.68 20.85 -3.66
C SER A 232 15.19 19.54 -3.06
N VAL A 233 14.34 18.50 -3.02
CA VAL A 233 14.65 17.23 -2.33
C VAL A 233 14.69 16.07 -3.31
N GLU A 234 15.73 15.25 -3.20
CA GLU A 234 15.92 13.99 -3.93
C GLU A 234 15.83 12.80 -2.98
N ALA A 235 15.27 11.67 -3.43
CA ALA A 235 15.13 10.46 -2.61
C ALA A 235 15.29 9.18 -3.44
N VAL A 236 15.72 8.09 -2.80
CA VAL A 236 15.82 6.74 -3.38
C VAL A 236 14.84 5.83 -2.68
N ILE A 237 14.18 4.96 -3.45
CA ILE A 237 13.16 4.05 -2.92
C ILE A 237 13.55 2.62 -3.25
N TYR A 238 13.62 1.80 -2.21
CA TYR A 238 13.89 0.37 -2.27
C TYR A 238 12.57 -0.39 -2.17
N PHE A 239 12.23 -1.12 -3.21
CA PHE A 239 10.98 -1.87 -3.29
C PHE A 239 11.25 -3.25 -3.88
N ARG A 240 10.33 -4.20 -3.67
CA ARG A 240 10.31 -5.46 -4.40
C ARG A 240 8.89 -5.78 -4.85
N ILE A 241 8.74 -6.56 -5.89
CA ILE A 241 7.43 -7.08 -6.28
C ILE A 241 7.09 -8.25 -5.35
N SER A 242 6.00 -8.13 -4.59
CA SER A 242 5.53 -9.15 -3.67
C SER A 242 4.56 -10.10 -4.35
N ASN A 243 3.65 -9.56 -5.17
CA ASN A 243 2.72 -10.35 -5.98
C ASN A 243 2.84 -9.98 -7.47
N PRO A 244 3.58 -10.75 -8.28
CA PRO A 244 3.78 -10.47 -9.70
C PRO A 244 2.50 -10.63 -10.54
N ILE A 245 1.46 -11.33 -10.07
CA ILE A 245 0.17 -11.38 -10.77
C ILE A 245 -0.47 -9.98 -10.70
N ILE A 246 -0.64 -9.48 -9.48
CA ILE A 246 -1.29 -8.18 -9.19
C ILE A 246 -0.51 -7.05 -9.89
N SER A 247 0.82 -7.09 -9.82
CA SER A 247 1.71 -6.09 -10.46
C SER A 247 1.59 -6.01 -11.99
N VAL A 248 1.12 -7.07 -12.66
CA VAL A 248 0.93 -7.09 -14.13
C VAL A 248 -0.54 -6.93 -14.51
N THR A 249 -1.50 -7.25 -13.63
CA THR A 249 -2.94 -7.12 -13.92
C THR A 249 -3.55 -5.78 -13.53
N ASN A 250 -3.06 -5.15 -12.46
CA ASN A 250 -3.71 -3.97 -11.89
C ASN A 250 -3.14 -2.64 -12.40
N VAL A 251 -1.91 -2.64 -12.93
CA VAL A 251 -1.20 -1.45 -13.40
C VAL A 251 -0.42 -1.79 -14.67
N ASN A 252 -0.36 -0.84 -15.62
CA ASN A 252 0.40 -1.00 -16.87
C ASN A 252 1.91 -1.12 -16.63
N ASP A 253 2.46 -0.27 -15.76
CA ASP A 253 3.84 -0.30 -15.28
C ASP A 253 3.85 0.08 -13.78
N ALA A 254 4.03 -0.93 -12.93
CA ALA A 254 4.08 -0.75 -11.48
C ALA A 254 5.29 0.09 -11.03
N GLN A 255 6.41 0.09 -11.75
CA GLN A 255 7.60 0.88 -11.39
C GLN A 255 7.35 2.37 -11.64
N PHE A 256 6.83 2.69 -12.83
CA PHE A 256 6.51 4.08 -13.20
C PHE A 256 5.39 4.67 -12.33
N SER A 257 4.31 3.92 -12.08
CA SER A 257 3.23 4.37 -11.19
C SER A 257 3.71 4.57 -9.74
N THR A 258 4.58 3.69 -9.23
CA THR A 258 5.18 3.88 -7.89
C THR A 258 6.06 5.12 -7.84
N LYS A 259 6.80 5.44 -8.91
CA LYS A 259 7.62 6.66 -9.00
C LYS A 259 6.78 7.95 -8.99
N LEU A 260 5.62 7.97 -9.65
CA LEU A 260 4.70 9.12 -9.61
C LEU A 260 4.03 9.28 -8.23
N LEU A 261 3.63 8.17 -7.61
CA LEU A 261 3.07 8.18 -6.26
C LEU A 261 4.13 8.64 -5.23
N ALA A 262 5.38 8.22 -5.38
CA ALA A 262 6.51 8.66 -4.58
C ALA A 262 6.74 10.18 -4.66
N GLN A 263 6.74 10.77 -5.86
CA GLN A 263 6.87 12.23 -6.03
C GLN A 263 5.77 12.99 -5.28
N THR A 264 4.53 12.51 -5.41
CA THR A 264 3.35 13.14 -4.79
C THR A 264 3.36 12.99 -3.27
N THR A 265 3.68 11.80 -2.77
CA THR A 265 3.76 11.52 -1.32
C THR A 265 4.90 12.27 -0.65
N LEU A 266 6.10 12.31 -1.26
CA LEU A 266 7.22 13.13 -0.77
C LEU A 266 6.84 14.61 -0.68
N ARG A 267 6.23 15.17 -1.74
CA ARG A 267 5.74 16.56 -1.72
C ARG A 267 4.75 16.83 -0.60
N ASN A 268 3.79 15.93 -0.39
CA ASN A 268 2.78 16.06 0.66
C ASN A 268 3.38 15.98 2.06
N VAL A 269 4.22 14.97 2.33
CA VAL A 269 4.84 14.78 3.66
C VAL A 269 5.78 15.93 3.98
N LEU A 270 6.71 16.27 3.07
CA LEU A 270 7.68 17.34 3.28
C LEU A 270 7.02 18.74 3.38
N GLY A 271 5.91 18.97 2.66
CA GLY A 271 5.14 20.22 2.78
C GLY A 271 4.51 20.44 4.16
N THR A 272 4.28 19.38 4.94
CA THR A 272 3.82 19.50 6.34
C THR A 272 4.94 19.79 7.34
N LYS A 273 6.20 19.66 6.92
CA LYS A 273 7.39 19.71 7.79
C LYS A 273 8.12 21.04 7.73
N THR A 274 8.70 21.43 8.86
CA THR A 274 9.58 22.60 8.97
C THR A 274 10.93 22.33 8.32
N LEU A 275 11.66 23.37 7.92
CA LEU A 275 13.01 23.22 7.36
C LEU A 275 13.95 22.52 8.36
N SER A 276 13.85 22.86 9.65
CA SER A 276 14.68 22.25 10.69
C SER A 276 14.37 20.76 10.86
N GLU A 277 13.10 20.35 10.83
CA GLU A 277 12.73 18.92 10.87
C GLU A 277 13.25 18.16 9.64
N ILE A 278 13.19 18.77 8.45
CA ILE A 278 13.70 18.14 7.21
C ILE A 278 15.22 17.89 7.29
N LEU A 279 15.98 18.80 7.91
CA LEU A 279 17.43 18.68 8.06
C LEU A 279 17.85 17.77 9.24
N MET A 280 17.09 17.76 10.35
CA MET A 280 17.46 17.04 11.57
C MET A 280 16.82 15.64 11.68
N GLU A 281 15.56 15.47 11.26
CA GLU A 281 14.76 14.25 11.44
C GLU A 281 14.52 13.48 10.14
N ARG A 282 15.49 13.49 9.22
CA ARG A 282 15.37 12.85 7.90
C ARG A 282 14.92 11.38 7.97
N ASP A 283 15.37 10.63 8.99
CA ASP A 283 15.06 9.21 9.17
C ASP A 283 13.60 8.99 9.64
N ASN A 284 13.04 9.93 10.41
CA ASN A 284 11.64 9.93 10.82
C ASN A 284 10.73 10.19 9.61
N ILE A 285 11.08 11.21 8.81
CA ILE A 285 10.39 11.56 7.56
C ILE A 285 10.45 10.41 6.55
N ALA A 286 11.58 9.73 6.43
CA ALA A 286 11.75 8.53 5.62
C ALA A 286 10.78 7.41 6.08
N SER A 287 10.72 7.08 7.38
CA SER A 287 9.81 6.05 7.91
C SER A 287 8.33 6.39 7.74
N ILE A 288 7.95 7.68 7.84
CA ILE A 288 6.58 8.13 7.56
C ILE A 288 6.25 7.96 6.07
N THR A 289 7.17 8.38 5.19
CA THR A 289 6.99 8.28 3.73
C THR A 289 6.94 6.82 3.27
N GLU A 290 7.76 5.95 3.87
CA GLU A 290 7.76 4.51 3.62
C GLU A 290 6.37 3.90 3.88
N LYS A 291 5.79 4.14 5.06
CA LYS A 291 4.45 3.62 5.42
C LYS A 291 3.36 4.09 4.44
N VAL A 292 3.32 5.40 4.17
CA VAL A 292 2.33 5.98 3.25
C VAL A 292 2.46 5.44 1.83
N LEU A 293 3.70 5.18 1.37
CA LEU A 293 3.93 4.63 0.04
C LEU A 293 3.66 3.11 -0.01
N ASP A 294 3.97 2.38 1.06
CA ASP A 294 3.70 0.96 1.19
C ASP A 294 2.19 0.67 1.16
N ASP A 295 1.40 1.36 2.01
CA ASP A 295 -0.06 1.30 2.03
C ASP A 295 -0.68 1.64 0.65
N GLY A 296 -0.08 2.60 -0.06
CA GLY A 296 -0.52 3.01 -1.40
C GLY A 296 -0.12 2.07 -2.54
N THR A 297 0.87 1.20 -2.34
CA THR A 297 1.44 0.31 -3.39
C THR A 297 1.07 -1.17 -3.24
N ASP A 298 0.60 -1.58 -2.05
CA ASP A 298 -0.04 -2.88 -1.80
C ASP A 298 -1.10 -3.29 -2.87
N PRO A 299 -2.04 -2.43 -3.35
CA PRO A 299 -3.00 -2.81 -4.40
C PRO A 299 -2.35 -3.07 -5.78
N TRP A 300 -1.08 -2.70 -5.94
CA TRP A 300 -0.27 -2.97 -7.13
C TRP A 300 0.67 -4.18 -6.92
N GLY A 301 0.62 -4.84 -5.77
CA GLY A 301 1.46 -6.00 -5.46
C GLY A 301 2.95 -5.66 -5.29
N VAL A 302 3.27 -4.37 -5.13
CA VAL A 302 4.60 -3.86 -4.81
C VAL A 302 4.71 -3.73 -3.30
N LYS A 303 5.86 -4.09 -2.73
CA LYS A 303 6.19 -3.88 -1.31
C LYS A 303 7.36 -2.92 -1.21
N VAL A 304 7.17 -1.79 -0.55
CA VAL A 304 8.27 -0.88 -0.22
C VAL A 304 9.01 -1.46 0.99
N GLN A 305 10.34 -1.37 0.98
CA GLN A 305 11.18 -1.86 2.08
C GLN A 305 11.89 -0.75 2.83
N ARG A 306 12.21 0.35 2.12
CA ARG A 306 12.88 1.51 2.67
C ARG A 306 12.77 2.70 1.72
N VAL A 307 12.61 3.89 2.27
CA VAL A 307 12.83 5.17 1.59
C VAL A 307 14.08 5.81 2.19
N GLU A 308 14.96 6.38 1.37
CA GLU A 308 16.12 7.14 1.84
C GLU A 308 16.14 8.52 1.18
N ILE A 309 16.27 9.59 1.98
CA ILE A 309 16.45 10.95 1.47
C ILE A 309 17.92 11.09 1.05
N LYS A 310 18.14 11.43 -0.22
CA LYS A 310 19.46 11.42 -0.87
C LYS A 310 20.18 12.75 -0.73
N ASP A 311 19.48 13.84 -1.04
CA ASP A 311 20.02 15.20 -1.02
C ASP A 311 18.90 16.23 -0.79
N ILE A 312 19.24 17.34 -0.12
CA ILE A 312 18.34 18.46 0.20
C ILE A 312 19.06 19.76 -0.17
N ARG A 313 18.64 20.36 -1.28
CA ARG A 313 19.25 21.55 -1.85
C ARG A 313 18.47 22.80 -1.48
N LEU A 314 19.20 23.78 -0.94
CA LEU A 314 18.70 25.11 -0.58
C LEU A 314 19.14 26.14 -1.63
N PRO A 315 18.35 27.20 -1.87
CA PRO A 315 18.82 28.35 -2.65
C PRO A 315 20.11 28.91 -2.05
N HIS A 316 21.13 29.12 -2.89
CA HIS A 316 22.48 29.52 -2.46
C HIS A 316 22.49 30.78 -1.56
N GLN A 317 21.60 31.74 -1.84
CA GLN A 317 21.45 32.96 -1.04
C GLN A 317 21.00 32.67 0.40
N LEU A 318 20.01 31.77 0.58
CA LEU A 318 19.52 31.38 1.90
C LEU A 318 20.57 30.57 2.65
N MET A 319 21.21 29.61 1.97
CA MET A 319 22.27 28.79 2.55
C MET A 319 23.41 29.65 3.13
N ARG A 320 23.82 30.72 2.43
CA ARG A 320 24.86 31.64 2.90
C ARG A 320 24.42 32.43 4.14
N SER A 321 23.20 32.96 4.16
CA SER A 321 22.67 33.68 5.33
C SER A 321 22.52 32.75 6.54
N MET A 322 21.98 31.55 6.35
CA MET A 322 21.80 30.55 7.39
C MET A 322 23.14 30.07 7.97
N ALA A 323 24.18 29.94 7.14
CA ALA A 323 25.53 29.62 7.60
C ALA A 323 26.10 30.73 8.51
N ALA A 324 25.98 32.00 8.10
CA ALA A 324 26.45 33.14 8.89
C ALA A 324 25.67 33.31 10.21
N GLU A 325 24.35 33.09 10.19
CA GLU A 325 23.51 33.08 11.40
C GLU A 325 23.90 31.93 12.35
N ALA A 326 24.10 30.72 11.81
CA ALA A 326 24.52 29.57 12.60
C ALA A 326 25.94 29.72 13.20
N GLU A 327 26.85 30.38 12.49
CA GLU A 327 28.18 30.75 12.98
C GLU A 327 28.08 31.75 14.14
N ALA A 328 27.37 32.87 13.95
CA ALA A 328 27.15 33.87 15.00
C ALA A 328 26.44 33.28 16.24
N ALA A 329 25.45 32.40 16.05
CA ALA A 329 24.75 31.72 17.14
C ALA A 329 25.64 30.71 17.89
N ARG A 330 26.55 30.02 17.19
CA ARG A 330 27.55 29.13 17.81
C ARG A 330 28.57 29.93 18.62
N ASP A 331 29.08 31.03 18.07
CA ASP A 331 29.99 31.95 18.77
C ASP A 331 29.38 32.53 20.04
N ALA A 332 28.14 33.01 19.96
CA ALA A 332 27.41 33.54 21.10
C ALA A 332 27.22 32.45 22.19
N ARG A 333 26.81 31.24 21.81
CA ARG A 333 26.67 30.11 22.75
C ARG A 333 28.02 29.71 23.35
N ALA A 334 29.10 29.67 22.57
CA ALA A 334 30.43 29.34 23.05
C ALA A 334 30.91 30.36 24.12
N ARG A 335 30.67 31.66 23.91
CA ARG A 335 31.00 32.71 24.90
C ARG A 335 30.19 32.59 26.19
N VAL A 336 28.89 32.27 26.10
CA VAL A 336 28.05 32.02 27.29
C VAL A 336 28.54 30.80 28.06
N ILE A 337 28.82 29.69 27.37
CA ILE A 337 29.34 28.45 27.98
C ILE A 337 30.72 28.70 28.63
N ALA A 338 31.59 29.49 28.00
CA ALA A 338 32.88 29.89 28.58
C ALA A 338 32.70 30.72 29.85
N ALA A 339 31.85 31.74 29.83
CA ALA A 339 31.60 32.61 30.99
C ALA A 339 30.93 31.86 32.17
N ASP A 340 29.96 30.98 31.91
CA ASP A 340 29.38 30.12 32.95
C ASP A 340 30.39 29.06 33.43
N GLY A 341 31.27 28.57 32.55
CA GLY A 341 32.41 27.71 32.90
C GLY A 341 33.37 28.40 33.86
N GLU A 342 33.83 29.62 33.54
CA GLU A 342 34.69 30.44 34.39
C GLU A 342 34.04 30.75 35.75
N LYS A 343 32.75 31.09 35.76
CA LYS A 343 31.96 31.34 36.98
C LYS A 343 31.84 30.10 37.86
N ASN A 344 31.57 28.94 37.28
CA ASN A 344 31.47 27.68 38.01
C ASN A 344 32.85 27.21 38.52
N ALA A 345 33.91 27.36 37.71
CA ALA A 345 35.28 27.11 38.13
C ALA A 345 35.71 28.05 39.27
N SER A 346 35.39 29.34 39.18
CA SER A 346 35.69 30.32 40.22
C SER A 346 35.02 29.99 41.56
N ARG A 347 33.75 29.52 41.53
CA ARG A 347 33.06 29.04 42.74
C ARG A 347 33.77 27.83 43.35
N ALA A 348 34.03 26.79 42.55
CA ALA A 348 34.74 25.60 43.02
C ALA A 348 36.15 25.91 43.55
N LEU A 349 36.82 26.94 43.00
CA LEU A 349 38.11 27.43 43.51
C LEU A 349 37.99 28.17 44.86
N VAL A 350 36.91 28.92 45.09
CA VAL A 350 36.63 29.54 46.41
C VAL A 350 36.35 28.46 47.44
N ASP A 351 35.46 27.50 47.12
CA ASP A 351 35.14 26.38 48.01
C ASP A 351 36.41 25.57 48.38
N ALA A 352 37.26 25.29 47.39
CA ALA A 352 38.54 24.62 47.61
C ALA A 352 39.54 25.47 48.42
N ALA A 353 39.56 26.80 48.23
CA ALA A 353 40.41 27.71 49.00
C ALA A 353 39.98 27.78 50.47
N ASP A 354 38.69 27.71 50.76
CA ASP A 354 38.17 27.65 52.13
C ASP A 354 38.54 26.34 52.84
N VAL A 355 38.41 25.20 52.17
CA VAL A 355 38.89 23.90 52.70
C VAL A 355 40.42 23.89 52.91
N ILE A 356 41.20 24.53 52.04
CA ILE A 356 42.65 24.69 52.22
C ILE A 356 42.97 25.65 53.39
N ARG A 357 42.16 26.68 53.61
CA ARG A 357 42.31 27.67 54.70
C ARG A 357 42.08 27.04 56.08
N GLU A 358 41.16 26.07 56.19
CA GLU A 358 40.92 25.33 57.43
C GLU A 358 42.13 24.47 57.86
N ASN A 359 42.91 23.92 56.92
CA ASN A 359 44.06 23.06 57.22
C ASN A 359 45.37 23.58 56.61
N LYS A 360 46.22 24.20 57.44
CA LYS A 360 47.57 24.70 57.07
C LYS A 360 48.50 23.65 56.44
N THR A 361 48.23 22.36 56.61
CA THR A 361 49.00 21.27 55.98
C THR A 361 48.66 21.14 54.49
N SER A 362 47.38 21.31 54.13
CA SER A 362 46.88 21.24 52.76
C SER A 362 47.53 22.27 51.85
N PHE A 363 47.79 23.49 52.36
CA PHE A 363 48.51 24.53 51.63
C PHE A 363 49.93 24.11 51.24
N HIS A 364 50.67 23.45 52.15
CA HIS A 364 52.02 22.95 51.88
C HIS A 364 52.01 21.79 50.87
N LEU A 365 51.05 20.87 50.96
CA LEU A 365 50.89 19.79 49.98
C LEU A 365 50.54 20.34 48.59
N ARG A 366 49.65 21.32 48.50
CA ARG A 366 49.33 22.04 47.26
C ARG A 366 50.58 22.70 46.68
N PHE A 367 51.37 23.39 47.49
CA PHE A 367 52.63 24.02 47.06
C PHE A 367 53.62 22.99 46.47
N LEU A 368 53.81 21.84 47.13
CA LEU A 368 54.66 20.75 46.63
C LEU A 368 54.14 20.14 45.32
N GLN A 369 52.81 19.98 45.18
CA GLN A 369 52.21 19.55 43.91
C GLN A 369 52.45 20.56 42.79
N THR A 370 52.30 21.87 43.04
CA THR A 370 52.59 22.90 42.03
C THR A 370 54.06 22.90 41.63
N MET A 371 54.99 22.71 42.58
CA MET A 371 56.42 22.56 42.29
C MET A 371 56.69 21.32 41.42
N SER A 372 56.06 20.18 41.73
CA SER A 372 56.17 18.95 40.92
C SER A 372 55.64 19.15 39.50
N HIS A 373 54.51 19.84 39.33
CA HIS A 373 53.94 20.12 38.00
C HIS A 373 54.84 21.04 37.18
N ILE A 374 55.38 22.11 37.79
CA ILE A 374 56.31 23.04 37.12
C ILE A 374 57.62 22.33 36.75
N ALA A 375 58.07 21.35 37.53
CA ALA A 375 59.25 20.55 37.23
C ALA A 375 59.06 19.58 36.04
N VAL A 376 57.81 19.20 35.71
CA VAL A 376 57.49 18.32 34.57
C VAL A 376 57.47 19.09 33.24
N ASP A 377 57.02 20.34 33.21
CA ASP A 377 56.91 21.17 32.00
C ASP A 377 58.26 21.74 31.46
N ASN A 378 59.41 21.16 31.86
CA ASN A 378 60.74 21.42 31.29
C ASN A 378 61.22 22.90 31.27
N ASN A 379 60.77 23.73 32.21
CA ASN A 379 61.18 25.14 32.25
C ASN A 379 62.51 25.35 33.01
N LYS A 380 63.51 25.96 32.37
CA LYS A 380 64.90 26.02 32.87
C LYS A 380 65.15 27.00 34.03
N THR A 381 64.14 27.78 34.43
CA THR A 381 64.27 28.81 35.47
C THR A 381 63.18 28.63 36.52
N ILE A 382 63.56 28.10 37.69
CA ILE A 382 62.63 27.90 38.82
C ILE A 382 62.67 29.16 39.71
N VAL A 383 61.64 29.99 39.61
CA VAL A 383 61.46 31.16 40.49
C VAL A 383 60.75 30.72 41.77
N PHE A 384 61.43 30.81 42.91
CA PHE A 384 60.90 30.37 44.20
C PHE A 384 60.30 31.54 45.01
N PRO A 385 58.97 31.61 45.20
CA PRO A 385 58.35 32.64 46.03
C PRO A 385 58.48 32.28 47.53
N LEU A 386 59.47 32.85 48.21
CA LEU A 386 59.61 32.71 49.67
C LEU A 386 58.54 33.51 50.42
N PRO A 387 57.82 32.92 51.39
CA PRO A 387 56.88 33.66 52.24
C PRO A 387 57.56 34.79 53.01
N MET A 388 56.99 35.99 52.92
CA MET A 388 57.51 37.22 53.56
C MET A 388 57.65 37.10 55.09
N GLU A 389 56.93 36.19 55.75
CA GLU A 389 57.09 35.93 57.19
C GLU A 389 58.43 35.27 57.53
N ILE A 390 58.90 34.34 56.70
CA ILE A 390 60.21 33.69 56.89
C ILE A 390 61.31 34.72 56.66
N VAL A 391 61.20 35.50 55.57
CA VAL A 391 62.14 36.58 55.24
C VAL A 391 62.20 37.63 56.35
N ARG A 392 61.03 38.09 56.87
CA ARG A 392 60.98 39.01 58.02
C ARG A 392 61.53 38.38 59.30
N SER A 393 61.28 37.10 59.57
CA SER A 393 61.80 36.41 60.76
C SER A 393 63.33 36.35 60.74
N VAL A 394 63.91 35.92 59.61
CA VAL A 394 65.36 35.90 59.38
C VAL A 394 65.95 37.31 59.49
N MET A 395 65.37 38.31 58.82
CA MET A 395 65.90 39.67 58.85
C MET A 395 65.72 40.38 60.20
N LYS A 396 64.66 40.07 60.95
CA LYS A 396 64.46 40.54 62.33
C LYS A 396 65.46 39.90 63.30
N ARG A 397 65.78 38.61 63.12
CA ARG A 397 66.89 37.93 63.85
C ARG A 397 68.23 38.57 63.54
N TRP A 398 68.51 38.87 62.26
CA TRP A 398 69.75 39.51 61.83
C TRP A 398 69.92 40.93 62.40
N ASN A 399 68.86 41.76 62.36
CA ASN A 399 68.89 43.10 62.97
C ASN A 399 68.85 43.09 64.52
N GLY A 400 68.34 42.02 65.15
CA GLY A 400 68.31 41.87 66.61
C GLY A 400 69.70 41.74 67.24
N GLY A 401 70.71 41.28 66.48
CA GLY A 401 72.07 41.03 66.99
C GLY A 401 72.91 42.28 67.29
N LYS A 402 72.45 43.50 66.97
CA LYS A 402 73.25 44.73 67.13
C LYS A 402 73.09 45.47 68.46
N LYS A 403 72.30 44.97 69.43
CA LYS A 403 72.04 45.66 70.71
C LYS A 403 72.80 45.13 71.94
N SER A 404 73.63 44.09 71.82
CA SER A 404 74.36 43.47 72.95
C SER A 404 75.84 43.88 73.08
N GLN A 405 76.39 44.65 72.15
CA GLN A 405 77.81 45.05 72.09
C GLN A 405 78.10 46.45 72.69
N GLN A 406 77.24 46.97 73.57
CA GLN A 406 77.35 48.35 74.09
C GLN A 406 77.19 48.45 75.62
N LYS A 407 77.58 47.40 76.36
CA LYS A 407 77.54 47.37 77.84
C LYS A 407 78.78 46.77 78.52
N ILE A 408 79.92 46.68 77.81
CA ILE A 408 81.24 46.39 78.40
C ILE A 408 82.30 47.20 77.64
N MET A 409 82.38 48.51 77.94
CA MET A 409 83.57 49.35 78.08
C MET A 409 83.12 50.76 78.50
#